data_AF-A0A2A5M3E4-F1
#
_entry.id   AF-A0A2A5M3E4-F1
#
_cell.length_a   1.000
_cell.length_b   1.000
_cell.length_c   1.000
_cell.angle_alpha   90.00
_cell.angle_beta   90.00
_cell.angle_gamma   90.00
#
_symmetry.space_group_name_H-M   'P 1'
#
loop_
_entity.id
_entity.type
_entity.pdbx_description
1 polymer ?
#
loop_
_entity_poly.entity_id
_entity_poly.type
_entity_poly.pdbx_seq_one_letter_code
_entity_poly.pdbx_strand_id
1 'polypeptide(L)' 'AGSVVTKGKKFPPRSLILGNPAKFVRELNDEEISFLKQSALNYVDFKNEFLKDLQ' A
#
# COMPACT_ATOMS: atom_id res chain seq x y z
N ALA A 1 2.12 8.02 5.78
CA ALA A 1 3.56 7.76 5.52
C ALA A 1 4.36 7.97 6.81
N GLY A 2 5.59 7.42 6.91
CA GLY A 2 6.43 7.54 8.11
C GLY A 2 6.29 6.41 9.14
N SER A 3 5.70 5.27 8.75
CA SER A 3 5.55 4.11 9.63
C SER A 3 6.83 3.26 9.67
N VAL A 4 7.28 2.84 10.86
CA VAL A 4 8.45 1.95 11.02
C VAL A 4 8.06 0.65 11.70
N VAL A 5 8.15 -0.45 10.95
CA VAL A 5 7.93 -1.80 11.48
C VAL A 5 9.23 -2.31 12.10
N THR A 6 9.24 -2.44 13.42
CA THR A 6 10.41 -2.95 14.16
C THR A 6 10.55 -4.47 14.02
N LYS A 7 11.77 -5.00 14.15
CA LYS A 7 12.08 -6.44 14.06
C LYS A 7 11.12 -7.26 14.93
N GLY A 8 10.62 -8.37 14.38
CA GLY A 8 9.75 -9.32 15.08
C GLY A 8 8.27 -8.91 15.17
N LYS A 9 7.90 -7.69 14.79
CA LYS A 9 6.47 -7.32 14.72
C LYS A 9 5.76 -8.06 13.60
N LYS A 10 4.56 -8.56 13.90
CA LYS A 10 3.61 -9.13 12.97
C LYS A 10 2.27 -8.44 13.17
N PHE A 11 1.59 -8.13 12.08
CA PHE A 11 0.24 -7.57 12.08
C PHE A 11 -0.67 -8.51 11.29
N PRO A 12 -1.94 -8.66 11.69
CA PRO A 12 -2.91 -9.43 10.92
C PRO A 12 -3.05 -8.89 9.48
N PRO A 13 -3.46 -9.74 8.51
CA PRO A 13 -3.90 -9.26 7.21
C PRO A 13 -4.93 -8.13 7.34
N ARG A 14 -5.01 -7.26 6.32
CA ARG A 14 -5.93 -6.11 6.30
C ARG A 14 -5.70 -5.08 7.41
N SER A 15 -4.57 -5.09 8.11
CA SER A 15 -4.26 -4.07 9.13
C SER A 15 -3.81 -2.74 8.52
N LEU A 16 -4.43 -1.63 8.93
CA LEU A 16 -3.86 -0.30 8.80
C LEU A 16 -2.91 -0.02 9.98
N ILE A 17 -1.64 0.22 9.67
CA ILE A 17 -0.61 0.49 10.67
C ILE A 17 0.03 1.87 10.48
N LEU A 18 0.24 2.60 11.57
CA LEU A 18 0.82 3.94 11.54
C LEU A 18 1.85 4.16 12.67
N GLY A 19 2.78 5.08 12.43
CA GLY A 19 3.71 5.62 13.44
C GLY A 19 5.10 4.99 13.45
N ASN A 20 6.00 5.62 14.22
CA ASN A 20 7.37 5.17 14.44
C ASN A 20 7.64 5.06 15.96
N PRO A 21 7.54 3.86 16.57
CA PRO A 21 7.31 2.56 15.95
C PRO A 21 5.84 2.31 15.59
N ALA A 22 5.60 1.52 14.54
CA ALA A 22 4.27 1.29 13.99
C ALA A 22 3.34 0.56 14.97
N LYS A 23 2.08 0.99 15.05
CA LYS A 23 1.01 0.37 15.84
C LYS A 23 -0.19 0.04 14.95
N PHE A 24 -0.98 -0.97 15.35
CA PHE A 24 -2.28 -1.23 14.75
C PHE A 24 -3.22 -0.06 15.04
N VAL A 25 -3.93 0.39 14.00
CA VAL A 25 -4.92 1.47 14.12
C VAL A 25 -6.31 0.90 13.98
N ARG A 26 -6.56 0.16 12.89
CA ARG A 26 -7.82 -0.50 12.56
C ARG A 26 -7.62 -1.49 11.41
N GLU A 27 -8.66 -2.22 11.06
CA GLU A 27 -8.72 -2.95 9.79
C GLU A 27 -9.09 -2.01 8.62
N LEU A 28 -8.64 -2.37 7.44
CA LEU A 28 -9.04 -1.76 6.17
C LEU A 28 -10.46 -2.18 5.80
N ASN A 29 -11.24 -1.23 5.30
CA ASN A 29 -12.55 -1.51 4.72
C ASN A 29 -12.40 -2.06 3.29
N ASP A 30 -13.52 -2.49 2.70
CA ASP A 30 -13.50 -3.16 1.41
C ASP A 30 -13.24 -2.19 0.25
N GLU A 31 -13.63 -0.93 0.38
CA GLU A 31 -13.34 0.13 -0.57
C GLU A 31 -11.84 0.40 -0.65
N GLU A 32 -11.15 0.50 0.50
CA GLU A 32 -9.71 0.68 0.61
C GLU A 32 -8.95 -0.48 -0.03
N ILE A 33 -9.40 -1.72 0.18
CA ILE A 33 -8.78 -2.90 -0.41
C ILE A 33 -8.98 -2.96 -1.92
N SER A 34 -10.16 -2.58 -2.39
CA SER A 34 -10.46 -2.49 -3.82
C SER A 34 -9.58 -1.42 -4.48
N PHE A 35 -9.42 -0.28 -3.80
CA PHE A 35 -8.54 0.79 -4.25
C PHE A 35 -7.06 0.39 -4.28
N LEU A 36 -6.56 -0.41 -3.33
CA LEU A 36 -5.18 -0.91 -3.36
C LEU A 36 -4.90 -1.74 -4.62
N LYS A 37 -5.88 -2.56 -5.06
CA LYS A 37 -5.77 -3.31 -6.32
C LYS A 37 -5.73 -2.37 -7.53
N GLN A 38 -6.64 -1.39 -7.58
CA GLN A 38 -6.67 -0.41 -8.66
C GLN A 38 -5.38 0.42 -8.71
N SER A 39 -4.87 0.84 -7.55
CA SER A 39 -3.62 1.59 -7.45
C SER A 39 -2.44 0.80 -8.02
N ALA A 40 -2.38 -0.51 -7.82
CA ALA A 40 -1.34 -1.36 -8.40
C ALA A 40 -1.45 -1.44 -9.94
N LEU A 41 -2.67 -1.54 -10.47
CA LEU A 41 -2.92 -1.50 -11.92
C LEU A 41 -2.50 -0.15 -12.52
N ASN A 42 -2.82 0.95 -11.86
CA ASN A 42 -2.44 2.30 -12.31
C ASN A 42 -0.91 2.41 -12.49
N TYR A 43 -0.10 1.84 -11.58
CA TYR A 43 1.36 1.84 -11.73
C TYR A 43 1.84 1.05 -12.96
N VAL A 44 1.16 -0.04 -13.33
CA VAL A 44 1.46 -0.78 -14.55
C VAL A 44 1.12 0.06 -15.77
N ASP A 45 -0.03 0.72 -15.77
CA ASP A 45 -0.48 1.58 -16.86
C ASP A 45 0.47 2.76 -17.05
N PHE A 46 0.84 3.47 -15.98
CA PHE A 46 1.81 4.56 -16.03
C PHE A 46 3.17 4.13 -16.58
N LYS A 47 3.65 2.94 -16.18
CA LYS A 47 4.90 2.38 -16.74
C LYS A 47 4.75 2.11 -18.25
N ASN A 48 3.61 1.59 -18.69
CA ASN A 48 3.37 1.30 -20.10
C ASN A 48 3.23 2.59 -20.93
N GLU A 49 2.58 3.61 -20.41
CA GLU A 49 2.50 4.94 -21.02
C GLU A 49 3.90 5.55 -21.17
N PHE A 50 4.68 5.58 -20.09
CA PHE A 50 6.05 6.09 -20.13
C PHE A 50 6.95 5.37 -21.16
N LEU A 51 6.79 4.05 -21.32
CA LEU A 51 7.54 3.29 -22.33
C LEU A 51 7.10 3.59 -23.76
N LYS A 52 5.84 3.94 -24.00
CA LYS A 52 5.34 4.37 -25.31
C LYS A 52 5.90 5.74 -25.68
N ASP A 53 5.98 6.66 -24.71
CA ASP A 53 6.49 8.02 -24.93
C ASP A 53 8.00 8.09 -25.20
N LEU A 54 8.74 7.01 -24.90
CA LEU A 54 10.16 6.85 -25.19
C LEU A 54 10.47 6.32 -26.61
N GLN A 55 9.44 5.96 -27.39
CA GLN A 55 9.57 5.46 -28.77
C GLN A 55 9.43 6.59 -29.79
#